data_AF-A0A2D4Q0E4-F1
#
_entry.id   AF-A0A2D4Q0E4-F1
#
_cell.length_a   1.000
_cell.length_b   1.000
_cell.length_c   1.000
_cell.angle_alpha   90.00
_cell.angle_beta   90.00
_cell.angle_gamma   90.00
#
_symmetry.space_group_name_H-M   'P 1'
#
loop_
_entity.id
_entity.type
_entity.pdbx_description
1 polymer ?
#
loop_
_entity_poly.entity_id
_entity_poly.type
_entity_poly.pdbx_seq_one_letter_code
_entity_poly.pdbx_strand_id
1 'polypeptide(L)'
;RDPCYQEVLHSLGGIDSLAQSMEIVTNDYLAYGEEQHNVDKLVNMIYIIQKLSAVKDQREWVTASGAHKTLINLLGTRENNVLIGSLLALTSLAESPESREKISELNVVENLLMILHEYDLLSKR
;
A
#
# COMPACT_ATOMS: atom_id res chain seq x y z
N ARG A 1 -15.27 8.99 0.42
CA ARG A 1 -16.32 7.96 0.16
C ARG A 1 -17.28 8.45 -0.91
N ASP A 2 -17.66 9.73 -0.89
CA ASP A 2 -18.34 10.35 -2.02
C ASP A 2 -17.45 10.32 -3.28
N PRO A 3 -17.93 9.79 -4.42
CA PRO A 3 -17.17 9.77 -5.67
C PRO A 3 -16.78 11.16 -6.18
N CYS A 4 -17.64 12.17 -6.00
CA CYS A 4 -17.36 13.54 -6.46
C CYS A 4 -16.12 14.12 -5.78
N TYR A 5 -15.98 13.92 -4.46
CA TYR A 5 -14.77 14.36 -3.74
C TYR A 5 -13.53 13.55 -4.12
N GLN A 6 -13.68 12.29 -4.54
CA GLN A 6 -12.54 11.48 -5.00
C GLN A 6 -12.03 11.96 -6.37
N GLU A 7 -12.94 12.32 -7.28
CA GLU A 7 -12.58 12.93 -8.57
C GLU A 7 -11.93 14.30 -8.39
N VAL A 8 -12.47 15.13 -7.48
CA VAL A 8 -11.84 16.42 -7.14
C VAL A 8 -10.45 16.19 -6.55
N LEU A 9 -10.29 15.24 -5.63
CA LEU A 9 -8.96 14.89 -5.08
C LEU A 9 -7.98 14.47 -6.17
N HIS A 10 -8.40 13.62 -7.11
CA HIS A 10 -7.57 13.18 -8.22
C HIS A 10 -7.21 14.34 -9.16
N SER A 11 -8.17 15.17 -9.56
CA SER A 11 -7.94 16.30 -10.47
C SER A 11 -7.01 17.38 -9.89
N LEU A 12 -6.91 17.46 -8.56
CA LEU A 12 -5.96 18.32 -7.86
C LEU A 12 -4.56 17.68 -7.66
N GLY A 13 -4.31 16.48 -8.22
CA GLY A 13 -3.06 15.75 -8.00
C GLY A 13 -2.90 15.23 -6.57
N GLY A 14 -4.02 15.10 -5.84
CA GLY A 14 -4.02 14.68 -4.44
C GLY A 14 -3.60 13.22 -4.24
N ILE A 15 -3.85 12.36 -5.23
CA ILE A 15 -3.40 10.95 -5.19
C ILE A 15 -1.89 10.87 -5.35
N ASP A 16 -1.30 11.64 -6.26
CA ASP A 16 0.16 11.72 -6.43
C ASP A 16 0.83 12.31 -5.19
N SER A 17 0.25 13.37 -4.64
CA SER A 17 0.73 13.99 -3.40
C SER A 17 0.65 13.02 -2.21
N LEU A 18 -0.43 12.22 -2.14
CA LEU A 18 -0.58 11.18 -1.12
C LEU A 18 0.45 10.06 -1.31
N ALA A 19 0.69 9.60 -2.54
CA ALA A 19 1.68 8.58 -2.84
C ALA A 19 3.10 9.03 -2.46
N GLN A 20 3.48 10.25 -2.84
CA GLN A 20 4.77 10.85 -2.46
C GLN A 20 4.88 11.01 -0.93
N SER A 21 3.82 11.50 -0.28
CA SER A 21 3.85 11.62 1.19
C SER A 21 3.94 10.27 1.88
N MET A 22 3.29 9.23 1.34
CA MET A 22 3.36 7.87 1.88
C MET A 22 4.75 7.30 1.70
N GLU A 23 5.40 7.55 0.56
CA GLU A 23 6.78 7.15 0.30
C GLU A 23 7.75 7.80 1.30
N ILE A 24 7.64 9.11 1.55
CA ILE A 24 8.48 9.82 2.52
C ILE A 24 8.30 9.23 3.92
N VAL A 25 7.05 9.08 4.38
CA VAL A 25 6.75 8.52 5.71
C VAL A 25 7.22 7.07 5.82
N THR A 26 7.13 6.29 4.73
CA THR A 26 7.64 4.92 4.67
C THR A 26 9.16 4.90 4.81
N ASN A 27 9.88 5.76 4.10
CA ASN A 27 11.33 5.84 4.19
C ASN A 27 11.77 6.25 5.60
N ASP A 28 11.09 7.22 6.21
CA ASP A 28 11.36 7.64 7.60
C ASP A 28 11.09 6.49 8.58
N TYR A 29 9.95 5.80 8.43
CA TYR A 29 9.57 4.63 9.23
C TYR A 29 10.61 3.50 9.15
N LEU A 30 11.08 3.18 7.94
CA LEU A 30 12.06 2.11 7.72
C LEU A 30 13.47 2.50 8.18
N ALA A 31 13.83 3.79 8.13
CA ALA A 31 15.17 4.28 8.48
C ALA A 31 15.37 4.50 9.99
N TYR A 32 14.36 5.08 10.66
CA TYR A 32 14.50 5.54 12.05
C TYR A 32 13.69 4.73 13.07
N GLY A 33 12.88 3.77 12.60
CA GLY A 33 12.12 2.85 13.44
C GLY A 33 10.68 3.29 13.74
N GLU A 34 10.00 2.49 14.55
CA GLU A 34 8.54 2.49 14.73
C GLU A 34 8.07 3.57 15.73
N GLU A 35 8.24 4.85 15.39
CA GLU A 35 7.57 5.91 16.14
C GLU A 35 6.05 5.80 15.93
N GLN A 36 5.29 5.62 17.02
CA GLN A 36 3.84 5.38 16.99
C GLN A 36 3.07 6.37 16.11
N HIS A 37 3.44 7.65 16.16
CA HIS A 37 2.81 8.70 15.34
C HIS A 37 3.02 8.48 13.83
N ASN A 38 4.19 8.00 13.42
CA ASN A 38 4.47 7.70 12.01
C ASN A 38 3.73 6.44 11.57
N VAL A 39 3.57 5.45 12.46
CA VAL A 39 2.75 4.26 12.21
C VAL A 39 1.28 4.65 11.99
N ASP A 40 0.69 5.46 12.87
CA ASP A 40 -0.71 5.88 12.73
C ASP A 40 -0.95 6.69 11.44
N LYS A 41 -0.01 7.58 11.10
CA LYS A 41 -0.05 8.34 9.84
C LYS A 41 0.03 7.41 8.63
N LEU A 42 0.94 6.45 8.65
CA LEU A 42 1.14 5.49 7.58
C LEU A 42 -0.08 4.59 7.38
N VAL A 43 -0.65 4.05 8.47
CA VAL A 43 -1.88 3.24 8.44
C VAL A 43 -3.04 4.01 7.82
N ASN A 44 -3.20 5.30 8.16
CA ASN A 44 -4.23 6.14 7.55
C ASN A 44 -4.01 6.35 6.05
N MET A 45 -2.76 6.57 5.62
CA MET A 45 -2.43 6.72 4.19
C MET A 45 -2.72 5.42 3.42
N ILE A 46 -2.28 4.28 3.96
CA ILE A 46 -2.57 2.95 3.40
C ILE A 46 -4.07 2.72 3.31
N TYR A 47 -4.84 3.09 4.33
CA TYR A 47 -6.29 2.96 4.33
C TYR A 47 -6.95 3.78 3.21
N ILE A 48 -6.49 5.02 2.98
CA ILE A 48 -7.01 5.84 1.88
C ILE A 48 -6.69 5.18 0.53
N ILE A 49 -5.44 4.74 0.33
CA ILE A 49 -5.03 4.02 -0.90
C ILE A 49 -5.85 2.75 -1.09
N GLN A 50 -6.05 1.95 -0.05
CA GLN A 50 -6.89 0.75 -0.09
C GLN A 50 -8.31 1.08 -0.56
N LYS A 51 -8.91 2.16 -0.04
CA LYS A 51 -10.26 2.58 -0.44
C LYS A 51 -10.34 3.03 -1.88
N LEU A 52 -9.31 3.68 -2.40
CA LEU A 52 -9.20 4.02 -3.82
C LEU A 52 -9.05 2.75 -4.67
N SER A 53 -8.14 1.84 -4.29
CA SER A 53 -7.90 0.57 -4.98
C SER A 53 -9.13 -0.34 -5.05
N ALA A 54 -10.06 -0.23 -4.10
CA ALA A 54 -11.30 -1.01 -4.11
C ALA A 54 -12.25 -0.60 -5.26
N VAL A 55 -12.08 0.58 -5.85
CA VAL A 55 -12.91 1.08 -6.96
C VAL A 55 -12.18 0.86 -8.27
N LYS A 56 -12.81 0.11 -9.20
CA LYS A 56 -12.20 -0.32 -10.47
C LYS A 56 -11.49 0.82 -11.22
N ASP A 57 -12.18 1.94 -11.43
CA ASP A 57 -11.68 3.06 -12.23
C ASP A 57 -10.57 3.86 -11.53
N GLN A 58 -10.42 3.70 -10.21
CA GLN A 58 -9.43 4.42 -9.39
C GLN A 58 -8.13 3.63 -9.20
N ARG A 59 -8.14 2.32 -9.52
CA ARG A 59 -6.93 1.47 -9.48
C ARG A 59 -5.83 1.99 -10.39
N GLU A 60 -6.22 2.51 -11.54
CA GLU A 60 -5.28 3.11 -12.48
C GLU A 60 -4.63 4.37 -11.89
N TRP A 61 -5.39 5.21 -11.18
CA TRP A 61 -4.85 6.41 -10.51
C TRP A 61 -3.82 6.05 -9.45
N VAL A 62 -4.15 5.07 -8.59
CA VAL A 62 -3.22 4.57 -7.56
C VAL A 62 -1.97 3.99 -8.19
N THR A 63 -2.11 3.24 -9.29
CA THR A 63 -0.98 2.62 -9.96
C THR A 63 -0.12 3.65 -10.69
N ALA A 64 -0.72 4.64 -11.35
CA ALA A 64 -0.04 5.74 -12.03
C ALA A 64 0.74 6.63 -11.05
N SER A 65 0.20 6.86 -9.85
CA SER A 65 0.87 7.63 -8.79
C SER A 65 2.12 6.94 -8.20
N GLY A 66 2.34 5.66 -8.49
CA GLY A 66 3.47 4.90 -7.96
C GLY A 66 3.24 4.31 -6.56
N ALA A 67 2.10 4.56 -5.91
CA ALA A 67 1.81 4.08 -4.56
C ALA A 67 1.96 2.56 -4.37
N HIS A 68 1.71 1.77 -5.43
CA HIS A 68 1.90 0.32 -5.43
C HIS A 68 3.34 -0.11 -5.08
N LYS A 69 4.36 0.66 -5.45
CA LYS A 69 5.77 0.39 -5.13
C LYS A 69 6.01 0.52 -3.63
N THR A 70 5.53 1.61 -3.04
CA THR A 70 5.61 1.86 -1.61
C THR A 70 4.86 0.78 -0.82
N LEU A 71 3.67 0.37 -1.26
CA LEU A 71 2.91 -0.73 -0.63
C LEU A 71 3.71 -2.05 -0.61
N ILE A 72 4.47 -2.34 -1.67
CA ILE A 72 5.32 -3.55 -1.73
C ILE A 72 6.51 -3.43 -0.79
N ASN A 73 7.13 -2.25 -0.67
CA ASN A 73 8.20 -2.02 0.32
C ASN A 73 7.70 -2.23 1.75
N LEU A 74 6.44 -1.87 2.01
CA LEU A 74 5.80 -2.07 3.31
C LEU A 74 5.46 -3.53 3.63
N LEU A 75 5.63 -4.48 2.70
CA LEU A 75 5.50 -5.91 3.00
C LEU A 75 6.60 -6.44 3.93
N GLY A 76 7.72 -5.71 4.06
CA GLY A 76 8.81 -6.06 4.98
C GLY A 76 8.66 -5.49 6.41
N THR A 77 7.53 -4.83 6.72
CA THR A 77 7.26 -4.28 8.06
C THR A 77 6.96 -5.37 9.09
N ARG A 78 7.29 -5.12 10.36
CA ARG A 78 6.88 -5.95 11.51
C ARG A 78 5.55 -5.50 12.11
N GLU A 79 5.08 -4.30 11.77
CA GLU A 79 3.82 -3.76 12.25
C GLU A 79 2.65 -4.41 11.51
N ASN A 80 1.91 -5.27 12.22
CA ASN A 80 0.81 -6.05 11.65
C ASN A 80 -0.25 -5.18 10.94
N ASN A 81 -0.57 -3.99 11.49
CA ASN A 81 -1.56 -3.11 10.88
C ASN A 81 -1.09 -2.54 9.54
N VAL A 82 0.20 -2.19 9.45
CA VAL A 82 0.84 -1.70 8.22
C VAL A 82 0.92 -2.83 7.19
N LEU A 83 1.33 -4.03 7.62
CA LEU A 83 1.43 -5.21 6.77
C LEU A 83 0.07 -5.62 6.19
N ILE A 84 -0.94 -5.83 7.05
CA ILE A 84 -2.29 -6.23 6.65
C ILE A 84 -2.91 -5.16 5.75
N GLY A 85 -2.78 -3.88 6.09
CA GLY A 85 -3.26 -2.79 5.25
C GLY A 85 -2.64 -2.81 3.85
N SER A 86 -1.32 -3.02 3.77
CA SER A 86 -0.59 -3.08 2.50
C SER A 86 -1.01 -4.28 1.65
N LEU A 87 -1.14 -5.46 2.27
CA LEU A 87 -1.63 -6.67 1.61
C LEU A 87 -3.05 -6.49 1.07
N LEU A 88 -3.95 -5.87 1.83
CA LEU A 88 -5.33 -5.63 1.39
C LEU A 88 -5.37 -4.64 0.22
N ALA A 89 -4.59 -3.56 0.27
CA ALA A 89 -4.50 -2.59 -0.81
C ALA A 89 -3.95 -3.21 -2.10
N LEU A 90 -2.88 -4.01 -2.00
CA LEU A 90 -2.29 -4.75 -3.13
C LEU A 90 -3.26 -5.79 -3.70
N THR A 91 -4.00 -6.50 -2.84
CA THR A 91 -5.05 -7.44 -3.27
C THR A 91 -6.11 -6.73 -4.09
N SER A 92 -6.62 -5.59 -3.62
CA SER A 92 -7.61 -4.80 -4.35
C SER A 92 -7.08 -4.24 -5.68
N LEU A 93 -5.81 -3.85 -5.74
CA LEU A 93 -5.18 -3.44 -7.00
C LEU A 93 -5.09 -4.61 -7.98
N ALA A 94 -4.62 -5.77 -7.53
CA ALA A 94 -4.42 -6.95 -8.36
C ALA A 94 -5.70 -7.52 -8.97
N GLU A 95 -6.89 -7.08 -8.54
CA GLU A 95 -8.15 -7.40 -9.22
C GLU A 95 -8.21 -6.83 -10.65
N SER A 96 -7.49 -5.73 -10.98
CA SER A 96 -7.29 -5.28 -12.36
C SER A 96 -6.09 -6.00 -12.99
N PRO A 97 -6.21 -6.54 -14.22
CA PRO A 97 -5.09 -7.20 -14.89
C PRO A 97 -3.91 -6.25 -15.15
N GLU A 98 -4.18 -5.00 -15.51
CA GLU A 98 -3.16 -3.98 -15.77
C GLU A 98 -2.38 -3.61 -14.49
N SER A 99 -3.11 -3.48 -13.38
CA SER A 99 -2.49 -3.22 -12.07
C SER A 99 -1.70 -4.43 -11.58
N ARG A 100 -2.21 -5.65 -11.83
CA ARG A 100 -1.54 -6.91 -11.48
C ARG A 100 -0.22 -7.08 -12.23
N GLU A 101 -0.17 -6.75 -13.52
CA GLU A 101 1.04 -6.79 -14.33
C GLU A 101 2.12 -5.90 -13.70
N LYS A 102 1.81 -4.62 -13.43
CA LYS A 102 2.75 -3.68 -12.79
C LYS A 102 3.20 -4.11 -11.40
N ILE A 103 2.31 -4.73 -10.61
CA ILE A 103 2.68 -5.29 -9.30
C ILE A 103 3.60 -6.51 -9.46
N SER A 104 3.39 -7.33 -10.48
CA SER A 104 4.19 -8.54 -10.75
C SER A 104 5.59 -8.25 -11.31
N GLU A 105 5.82 -7.06 -11.87
CA GLU A 105 7.15 -6.58 -12.27
C GLU A 105 8.08 -6.33 -11.08
N LEU A 106 7.53 -6.34 -9.86
CA LEU A 106 8.23 -6.09 -8.60
C LEU A 106 8.37 -7.41 -7.82
N ASN A 107 9.16 -7.39 -6.74
CA ASN A 107 9.48 -8.59 -5.94
C ASN A 107 8.32 -9.06 -5.03
N VAL A 108 7.07 -8.87 -5.44
CA VAL A 108 5.88 -9.17 -4.64
C VAL A 108 5.77 -10.65 -4.29
N VAL A 109 6.14 -11.56 -5.21
CA VAL A 109 6.05 -13.01 -4.98
C VAL A 109 7.02 -13.43 -3.88
N GLU A 110 8.25 -12.94 -3.92
CA GLU A 110 9.28 -13.21 -2.91
C GLU A 110 8.83 -12.68 -1.54
N ASN A 111 8.31 -11.45 -1.49
CA ASN A 111 7.79 -10.86 -0.26
C ASN A 111 6.63 -11.68 0.33
N LEU A 112 5.67 -12.12 -0.50
CA LEU A 112 4.55 -12.96 -0.04
C LEU A 112 5.03 -14.32 0.50
N LEU A 113 6.01 -14.94 -0.15
CA LEU A 113 6.60 -16.20 0.32
C LEU A 113 7.31 -16.03 1.66
N MET A 114 8.05 -14.93 1.86
CA MET A 114 8.67 -14.62 3.15
C MET A 114 7.62 -14.45 4.25
N ILE A 115 6.56 -13.68 4.00
CA ILE A 115 5.46 -13.48 4.97
C ILE A 115 4.80 -14.82 5.34
N LEU A 116 4.50 -15.66 4.35
CA LEU A 116 3.90 -16.98 4.59
C LEU A 116 4.83 -17.88 5.41
N HIS A 117 6.14 -17.83 5.12
CA HIS A 117 7.12 -18.60 5.87
C HIS A 117 7.24 -18.14 7.33
N GLU A 118 7.30 -16.83 7.57
CA GLU A 118 7.31 -16.27 8.93
C GLU A 118 6.04 -16.65 9.70
N TYR A 119 4.87 -16.57 9.06
CA TYR A 119 3.62 -16.96 9.68
C TYR A 119 3.57 -18.47 10.01
N ASP A 120 4.03 -19.34 9.10
CA ASP A 120 4.09 -20.79 9.34
C ASP A 120 4.97 -21.13 10.56
N LEU A 121 6.14 -20.48 10.68
CA LEU A 121 7.03 -20.62 11.84
C LEU A 121 6.36 -20.20 13.15
N LEU A 122 5.61 -19.09 13.14
CA LEU A 122 4.87 -18.62 14.31
C LEU A 122 3.70 -19.55 14.67
N SER A 123 3.03 -20.13 13.69
CA SER A 123 1.88 -21.01 13.91
C SER A 123 2.24 -22.37 14.51
N LYS A 124 3.50 -22.79 14.36
CA LYS A 124 4.04 -24.07 14.86
C LYS A 124 4.67 -23.96 16.26
N ARG A 125 4.67 -22.77 16.86
CA ARG A 125 5.06 -22.52 18.26
C ARG A 125 3.87 -22.70 19.19
#